data_AF-A0A2D9K7S6-F1
#
_entry.id   AF-A0A2D9K7S6-F1
#
_cell.length_a   1.000
_cell.length_b   1.000
_cell.length_c   1.000
_cell.angle_alpha   90.00
_cell.angle_beta   90.00
_cell.angle_gamma   90.00
#
_symmetry.space_group_name_H-M   'P 1'
#
loop_
_entity.id
_entity.type
_entity.pdbx_description
1 polymer ?
#
loop_
_entity_poly.entity_id
_entity_poly.type
_entity_poly.pdbx_seq_one_letter_code
_entity_poly.pdbx_strand_id
1 'polypeptide(L)'
;MDDPKHGEAAEPADAARPAVAAGPGATDLDARSAALARRLAEQRQRVPQLRDEPADRTSGMQGVAQGLKIASEFVAGILVGVGIGYLIDQLAGTTPFGLIVFLMIGFAAGVLNVIRGVSGTTPPHGRGPA
;
A
#
# COMPACT_ATOMS: atom_id res chain seq x y z
N MET A 1 -31.29 60.99 42.45
CA MET A 1 -30.90 59.60 42.74
C MET A 1 -32.17 58.77 42.71
N ASP A 2 -32.49 57.96 41.71
CA ASP A 2 -31.73 57.47 40.57
C ASP A 2 -32.74 56.99 39.51
N ASP A 3 -32.62 57.51 38.29
CA ASP A 3 -32.72 56.70 37.07
C ASP A 3 -31.26 56.55 36.57
N PRO A 4 -30.87 55.57 35.74
CA PRO A 4 -31.56 54.36 35.27
C PRO A 4 -30.67 53.11 35.41
N LYS A 5 -31.23 51.89 35.37
CA LYS A 5 -30.45 50.70 34.94
C LYS A 5 -31.25 49.80 34.01
N HIS A 6 -30.99 50.08 32.73
CA HIS A 6 -31.03 49.19 31.60
C HIS A 6 -30.81 47.71 31.98
N GLY A 7 -31.76 46.90 31.53
CA GLY A 7 -31.68 45.45 31.48
C GLY A 7 -32.60 44.89 30.39
N GLU A 8 -32.78 45.64 29.31
CA GLU A 8 -33.29 45.09 28.05
C GLU A 8 -32.19 44.17 27.54
N ALA A 9 -32.32 42.88 27.82
CA ALA A 9 -31.50 41.85 27.24
C ALA A 9 -31.83 41.82 25.74
N ALA A 10 -31.09 42.63 25.00
CA ALA A 10 -30.96 42.52 23.57
C ALA A 10 -30.54 41.08 23.26
N GLU A 11 -31.51 40.32 22.77
CA GLU A 11 -31.32 39.06 22.07
C GLU A 11 -30.28 39.33 20.96
N PRO A 12 -29.04 38.82 21.08
CA PRO A 12 -28.12 38.91 19.98
C PRO A 12 -28.59 37.89 18.96
N ALA A 13 -29.34 38.40 17.99
CA ALA A 13 -29.39 37.96 16.60
C ALA A 13 -28.76 36.58 16.39
N ASP A 14 -29.64 35.60 16.29
CA ASP A 14 -29.44 34.32 15.60
C ASP A 14 -28.98 34.60 14.16
N ALA A 15 -27.74 35.06 14.03
CA ALA A 15 -27.03 35.20 12.79
C ALA A 15 -26.50 33.81 12.45
N ALA A 16 -27.42 32.99 11.92
CA ALA A 16 -27.22 32.08 10.81
C ALA A 16 -25.73 31.85 10.48
N ARG A 17 -25.06 31.02 11.27
CA ARG A 17 -23.89 30.31 10.76
C ARG A 17 -24.46 29.22 9.86
N PRO A 18 -24.11 29.19 8.56
CA PRO A 18 -24.46 28.05 7.75
C PRO A 18 -23.71 26.86 8.35
N ALA A 19 -24.42 26.04 9.13
CA ALA A 19 -24.02 24.68 9.39
C ALA A 19 -24.02 24.03 8.01
N VAL A 20 -22.83 24.03 7.39
CA VAL A 20 -22.54 23.53 6.07
C VAL A 20 -23.33 22.26 5.89
N ALA A 21 -24.42 22.36 5.12
CA ALA A 21 -25.33 21.26 4.88
C ALA A 21 -24.48 20.06 4.50
N ALA A 22 -24.61 18.97 5.26
CA ALA A 22 -23.97 17.71 4.97
C ALA A 22 -24.24 17.39 3.49
N GLY A 23 -23.26 17.66 2.65
CA GLY A 23 -23.46 17.69 1.21
C GLY A 23 -23.82 16.29 0.72
N PRO A 24 -24.38 16.17 -0.49
CA PRO A 24 -24.70 14.88 -1.13
C PRO A 24 -23.55 13.86 -1.12
N GLY A 25 -22.31 14.33 -0.99
CA GLY A 25 -21.11 13.50 -0.85
C GLY A 25 -20.95 12.80 0.51
N ALA A 26 -21.45 13.36 1.62
CA ALA A 26 -21.34 12.72 2.94
C ALA A 26 -22.15 11.41 2.98
N THR A 27 -23.39 11.47 2.48
CA THR A 27 -24.27 10.31 2.33
C THR A 27 -23.73 9.26 1.35
N ASP A 28 -23.02 9.67 0.30
CA ASP A 28 -22.37 8.75 -0.65
C ASP A 28 -21.14 8.05 -0.03
N LEU A 29 -20.35 8.76 0.78
CA LEU A 29 -19.26 8.16 1.55
C LEU A 29 -19.79 7.14 2.57
N ASP A 30 -20.90 7.43 3.23
CA ASP A 30 -21.56 6.50 4.17
C ASP A 30 -22.12 5.26 3.45
N ALA A 31 -22.68 5.43 2.25
CA ALA A 31 -23.13 4.33 1.43
C ALA A 31 -21.97 3.44 0.97
N ARG A 32 -20.85 4.05 0.56
CA ARG A 32 -19.62 3.34 0.17
C ARG A 32 -18.96 2.65 1.35
N SER A 33 -18.90 3.28 2.51
CA SER A 33 -18.34 2.68 3.73
C SER A 33 -19.16 1.48 4.18
N ALA A 34 -20.50 1.57 4.13
CA ALA A 34 -21.40 0.46 4.40
C ALA A 34 -21.23 -0.68 3.38
N ALA A 35 -21.06 -0.37 2.10
CA ALA A 35 -20.83 -1.37 1.05
C ALA A 35 -19.48 -2.09 1.22
N LEU A 36 -18.42 -1.36 1.58
CA LEU A 36 -17.10 -1.94 1.91
C LEU A 36 -17.17 -2.81 3.17
N ALA A 37 -17.89 -2.36 4.20
CA ALA A 37 -18.07 -3.12 5.44
C ALA A 37 -18.78 -4.47 5.20
N ARG A 38 -19.77 -4.49 4.31
CA ARG A 38 -20.45 -5.75 3.90
C ARG A 38 -19.49 -6.70 3.18
N ARG A 39 -18.71 -6.21 2.22
CA ARG A 39 -17.72 -7.03 1.49
C ARG A 39 -16.64 -7.59 2.42
N LEU A 40 -16.18 -6.79 3.39
CA LEU A 40 -15.24 -7.23 4.42
C LEU A 40 -15.86 -8.29 5.34
N ALA A 41 -17.13 -8.13 5.73
CA ALA A 41 -17.84 -9.12 6.54
C ALA A 41 -18.01 -10.45 5.80
N GLU A 42 -18.36 -10.40 4.51
CA GLU A 42 -18.47 -11.58 3.65
C GLU A 42 -17.12 -12.29 3.46
N GLN A 43 -16.03 -11.54 3.25
CA GLN A 43 -14.69 -12.13 3.17
C GLN A 43 -14.25 -12.73 4.51
N ARG A 44 -14.56 -12.08 5.64
CA ARG A 44 -14.29 -12.61 6.99
C ARG A 44 -15.06 -13.91 7.26
N GLN A 45 -16.27 -14.04 6.73
CA GLN A 45 -17.07 -15.27 6.85
C GLN A 45 -16.53 -16.41 5.96
N ARG A 46 -15.90 -16.10 4.83
CA ARG A 46 -15.22 -17.09 3.97
C ARG A 46 -13.88 -17.58 4.52
N VAL A 47 -13.33 -16.92 5.54
CA VAL A 47 -12.13 -17.37 6.26
C VAL A 47 -12.49 -17.77 7.70
N PRO A 48 -13.22 -18.87 7.94
CA PRO A 48 -13.54 -19.34 9.28
C PRO A 48 -12.41 -20.22 9.85
N GLN A 49 -11.16 -19.74 9.83
CA GLN A 49 -10.07 -20.30 10.62
C GLN A 49 -9.10 -19.18 11.06
N LEU A 50 -8.70 -19.22 12.33
CA LEU A 50 -7.72 -18.35 13.00
C LEU A 50 -8.30 -17.10 13.69
N ARG A 51 -9.38 -17.28 14.45
CA ARG A 51 -9.76 -16.32 15.49
C ARG A 51 -9.45 -16.94 16.86
N ASP A 52 -8.16 -16.94 17.20
CA ASP A 52 -7.59 -16.92 18.56
C ASP A 52 -6.05 -16.76 18.43
N GLU A 53 -5.52 -15.54 18.63
CA GLU A 53 -4.08 -15.09 18.67
C GLU A 53 -3.19 -15.27 17.40
N PRO A 54 -2.21 -14.39 17.06
CA PRO A 54 -2.00 -12.94 17.25
C PRO A 54 -1.97 -12.21 15.87
N ALA A 55 -2.99 -11.40 15.56
CA ALA A 55 -3.13 -10.77 14.25
C ALA A 55 -1.98 -9.79 13.87
N ASP A 56 -1.24 -9.29 14.87
CA ASP A 56 -0.10 -8.39 14.66
C ASP A 56 1.17 -9.12 14.17
N ARG A 57 1.45 -10.32 14.69
CA ARG A 57 2.63 -11.08 14.24
C ARG A 57 2.42 -11.64 12.83
N THR A 58 1.21 -12.05 12.49
CA THR A 58 0.90 -12.62 11.18
C THR A 58 0.94 -11.57 10.06
N SER A 59 0.50 -10.33 10.32
CA SER A 59 0.61 -9.25 9.34
C SER A 59 2.07 -8.82 9.11
N GLY A 60 2.87 -8.74 10.18
CA GLY A 60 4.32 -8.55 10.08
C GLY A 60 5.02 -9.70 9.35
N MET A 61 4.63 -10.95 9.64
CA MET A 61 5.18 -12.16 9.00
C MET A 61 4.88 -12.19 7.50
N GLN A 62 3.71 -11.74 7.06
CA GLN A 62 3.36 -11.66 5.64
C GLN A 62 4.22 -10.64 4.89
N GLY A 63 4.46 -9.46 5.48
CA GLY A 63 5.36 -8.45 4.90
C GLY A 63 6.81 -8.95 4.82
N VAL A 64 7.28 -9.63 5.87
CA VAL A 64 8.62 -10.25 5.90
C VAL A 64 8.72 -11.38 4.86
N ALA A 65 7.72 -12.24 4.74
CA ALA A 65 7.71 -13.32 3.76
C ALA A 65 7.72 -12.79 2.32
N GLN A 66 6.99 -11.70 2.05
CA GLN A 66 7.00 -11.05 0.74
C GLN A 66 8.35 -10.38 0.44
N GLY A 67 8.92 -9.67 1.41
CA GLY A 67 10.25 -9.07 1.29
C GLY A 67 11.34 -10.12 1.06
N LEU A 68 11.27 -11.26 1.76
CA LEU A 68 12.21 -12.37 1.59
C LEU A 68 12.12 -13.00 0.20
N LYS A 69 10.92 -13.17 -0.35
CA LYS A 69 10.74 -13.67 -1.73
C LYS A 69 11.41 -12.73 -2.74
N ILE A 70 11.09 -11.44 -2.66
CA ILE A 70 11.67 -10.42 -3.54
C ILE A 70 13.21 -10.37 -3.42
N ALA A 71 13.73 -10.45 -2.19
CA ALA A 71 15.18 -10.51 -1.95
C ALA A 71 15.81 -11.79 -2.52
N SER A 72 15.14 -12.94 -2.38
CA SER A 72 15.64 -14.21 -2.90
C SER A 72 15.69 -14.24 -4.43
N GLU A 73 14.70 -13.66 -5.11
CA GLU A 73 14.67 -13.51 -6.56
C GLU A 73 15.81 -12.61 -7.06
N PHE A 74 16.11 -11.53 -6.31
CA PHE A 74 17.24 -10.65 -6.60
C PHE A 74 18.59 -11.36 -6.44
N VAL A 75 18.81 -12.02 -5.29
CA VAL A 75 20.07 -12.73 -4.99
C VAL A 75 20.29 -13.88 -5.98
N ALA A 76 19.24 -14.61 -6.36
CA ALA A 76 19.34 -15.66 -7.38
C ALA A 76 19.86 -15.11 -8.72
N GLY A 77 19.37 -13.94 -9.16
CA GLY A 77 19.85 -13.29 -10.39
C GLY A 77 21.34 -12.94 -10.34
N ILE A 78 21.82 -12.45 -9.19
CA ILE A 78 23.24 -12.15 -8.98
C ILE A 78 24.07 -13.44 -9.00
N LEU A 79 23.66 -14.47 -8.26
CA LEU A 79 24.40 -15.74 -8.19
C LEU A 79 24.53 -16.40 -9.57
N VAL A 80 23.46 -16.37 -10.37
CA VAL A 80 23.48 -16.87 -11.75
C VAL A 80 24.43 -16.03 -12.62
N GLY A 81 24.36 -14.70 -12.54
CA GLY A 81 25.26 -13.81 -13.29
C GLY A 81 26.73 -14.01 -12.94
N VAL A 82 27.04 -14.14 -11.64
CA VAL A 82 28.40 -14.42 -11.16
C VAL A 82 28.86 -15.82 -11.62
N GLY A 83 28.02 -16.84 -11.50
CA GLY A 83 28.37 -18.20 -11.92
C GLY A 83 28.67 -18.30 -13.42
N ILE A 84 27.83 -17.70 -14.27
CA ILE A 84 28.03 -17.68 -15.72
C ILE A 84 29.24 -16.82 -16.08
N GLY A 85 29.37 -15.62 -15.51
CA GLY A 85 30.48 -14.71 -15.77
C GLY A 85 31.83 -15.31 -15.39
N TYR A 86 31.89 -15.99 -14.24
CA TYR A 86 33.10 -16.69 -13.78
C TYR A 86 33.50 -17.85 -14.70
N LEU A 87 32.52 -18.63 -15.16
CA LEU A 87 32.79 -19.74 -16.09
C LEU A 87 33.34 -19.21 -17.44
N ILE A 88 32.79 -18.11 -17.93
CA ILE A 88 33.24 -17.48 -19.18
C ILE A 88 34.64 -16.91 -19.02
N ASP A 89 34.93 -16.21 -17.92
CA ASP A 89 36.26 -15.66 -17.67
C ASP A 89 37.32 -16.77 -17.59
N GLN A 90 36.99 -17.93 -17.00
CA GLN A 90 37.89 -19.08 -16.96
C GLN A 90 38.14 -19.73 -18.32
N LEU A 91 37.11 -19.79 -19.19
CA LEU A 91 37.25 -20.39 -20.52
C LEU A 91 37.96 -19.46 -21.51
N ALA A 92 37.71 -18.15 -21.40
CA ALA A 92 38.27 -17.15 -22.28
C ALA A 92 39.71 -16.75 -21.88
N GLY A 93 40.15 -17.06 -20.66
CA GLY A 93 41.46 -16.63 -20.13
C GLY A 93 41.58 -15.11 -20.02
N THR A 94 40.45 -14.40 -20.05
CA THR A 94 40.38 -12.95 -19.99
C THR A 94 40.45 -12.47 -18.54
N THR A 95 40.84 -11.21 -18.33
CA THR A 95 40.57 -10.46 -17.08
C THR A 95 39.06 -10.49 -16.77
N PRO A 96 38.56 -10.07 -15.57
CA PRO A 96 37.21 -10.43 -15.10
C PRO A 96 36.09 -9.66 -15.81
N PHE A 97 36.10 -9.68 -17.14
CA PHE A 97 35.27 -8.89 -18.04
C PHE A 97 33.92 -9.56 -18.23
N GLY A 98 33.90 -10.88 -18.39
CA GLY A 98 32.69 -11.70 -18.37
C GLY A 98 31.97 -11.55 -17.05
N LEU A 99 32.68 -11.61 -15.92
CA LEU A 99 32.09 -11.36 -14.60
C LEU A 99 31.47 -9.96 -14.49
N ILE A 100 32.14 -8.89 -14.95
CA ILE A 100 31.59 -7.53 -14.90
C ILE A 100 30.32 -7.42 -15.76
N VAL A 101 30.35 -7.90 -17.00
CA VAL A 101 29.21 -7.81 -17.93
C VAL A 101 28.02 -8.62 -17.42
N PHE A 102 28.24 -9.88 -17.03
CA PHE A 102 27.15 -10.73 -16.53
C PHE A 102 26.66 -10.31 -15.15
N LEU A 103 27.50 -9.71 -14.31
CA LEU A 103 27.07 -9.09 -13.06
C LEU A 103 26.16 -7.89 -13.32
N MET A 104 26.49 -7.02 -14.28
CA MET A 104 25.64 -5.90 -14.67
C MET A 104 24.29 -6.36 -15.22
N ILE A 105 24.29 -7.37 -16.09
CA ILE A 105 23.05 -7.96 -16.63
C ILE A 105 22.24 -8.63 -15.51
N GLY A 106 22.88 -9.44 -14.66
CA GLY A 106 22.22 -10.13 -13.55
C GLY A 106 21.64 -9.17 -12.51
N PHE A 107 22.37 -8.09 -12.21
CA PHE A 107 21.90 -7.00 -11.36
C PHE A 107 20.71 -6.27 -11.99
N ALA A 108 20.80 -5.89 -13.27
CA ALA A 108 19.69 -5.24 -13.97
C ALA A 108 18.44 -6.13 -14.00
N ALA A 109 18.59 -7.42 -14.29
CA ALA A 109 17.51 -8.40 -14.24
C ALA A 109 16.91 -8.51 -12.82
N GLY A 110 17.76 -8.55 -11.79
CA GLY A 110 17.32 -8.54 -10.40
C GLY A 110 16.50 -7.29 -10.05
N VAL A 111 16.99 -6.10 -10.40
CA VAL A 111 16.28 -4.83 -10.17
C VAL A 111 14.94 -4.80 -10.91
N LEU A 112 14.90 -5.25 -12.17
CA LEU A 112 13.66 -5.35 -12.95
C LEU A 112 12.65 -6.32 -12.30
N ASN A 113 13.11 -7.45 -11.76
CA ASN A 113 12.26 -8.38 -11.03
C ASN A 113 11.68 -7.76 -9.75
N VAL A 114 12.49 -7.03 -8.98
CA VAL A 114 12.03 -6.33 -7.77
C VAL A 114 10.95 -5.30 -8.11
N ILE A 115 11.20 -4.43 -9.10
CA ILE A 115 10.25 -3.39 -9.53
C ILE A 115 8.93 -4.03 -9.99
N ARG A 116 9.01 -5.13 -10.74
CA ARG A 116 7.83 -5.86 -11.20
C ARG A 116 7.04 -6.49 -10.04
N GLY A 117 7.74 -7.05 -9.05
CA GLY A 117 7.12 -7.61 -7.85
C GLY A 117 6.35 -6.57 -7.02
N VAL A 118 6.81 -5.32 -7.03
CA VAL A 118 6.13 -4.20 -6.33
C VAL A 118 5.01 -3.59 -7.17
N SER A 119 5.18 -3.50 -8.50
CA SER A 119 4.23 -2.84 -9.41
C SER A 119 2.92 -3.61 -9.61
N GLY A 120 2.90 -4.92 -9.35
CA GLY A 120 1.71 -5.77 -9.47
C GLY A 120 0.58 -5.46 -8.48
N THR A 121 0.79 -4.55 -7.52
CA THR A 121 -0.14 -4.26 -6.42
C THR A 121 -1.05 -3.06 -6.67
N THR A 122 -1.24 -2.62 -7.93
CA THR A 122 -2.18 -1.54 -8.26
C THR A 122 -3.60 -2.10 -8.41
N PRO A 123 -4.53 -1.88 -7.46
CA PRO A 123 -5.92 -2.25 -7.66
C PRO A 123 -6.53 -1.46 -8.83
N PRO A 124 -7.32 -2.11 -9.70
CA PRO A 124 -7.93 -1.45 -10.84
C PRO A 124 -8.87 -0.34 -10.38
N HIS A 125 -8.64 0.88 -10.86
CA HIS A 125 -9.55 2.01 -10.68
C HIS A 125 -10.85 1.70 -11.44
N GLY A 126 -11.89 1.36 -10.69
CA GLY A 126 -13.22 1.06 -11.23
C GLY A 126 -13.80 2.28 -11.95
N ARG A 127 -14.00 2.14 -13.25
CA ARG A 127 -14.77 3.08 -14.07
C ARG A 127 -16.23 3.00 -13.61
N GLY A 128 -16.78 4.10 -13.10
CA GLY A 128 -18.18 4.16 -12.65
C GLY A 128 -19.17 4.00 -13.82
N PRO A 129 -20.34 3.37 -13.61
CA PRO A 129 -21.39 3.30 -14.62
C PRO A 129 -22.06 4.67 -14.81
N ALA A 130 -22.29 5.02 -16.08
CA ALA A 130 -23.06 6.19 -16.53
C ALA A 130 -24.57 5.98 -16.41
#